data_AF-A0A9X1LH12-F1
#
_entry.id   AF-A0A9X1LH12-F1
#
_cell.length_a   1.000
_cell.length_b   1.000
_cell.length_c   1.000
_cell.angle_alpha   90.00
_cell.angle_beta   90.00
_cell.angle_gamma   90.00
#
_symmetry.space_group_name_H-M   'P 1'
#
loop_
_entity.id
_entity.type
_entity.pdbx_description
1 polymer ?
#
loop_
_entity_poly.entity_id
_entity_poly.type
_entity_poly.pdbx_seq_one_letter_code
_entity_poly.pdbx_strand_id
1 'polypeptide(L)'
;MNQIVKRAIVGGVVSTVVMATGTFILGQISGYKAMELLKNSMSGINMLCNTVILGSTTILALMLTLLGLSRSSESRLTDRHYKDVLTIAKSDTILIVAAVITFLMLNLPIGESEEVGKSWYQTIYFVSLGMASLLGGGFIAVVMMLYGTVTNVILIVGLNMKEHPLISDEEVEEVEEQEAKQQERKEKNTF
;
A
#
# COMPACT_ATOMS: atom_id res chain seq x y z
N MET A 1 12.14 -2.15 -12.71
CA MET A 1 11.26 -1.86 -11.56
C MET A 1 11.04 -0.35 -11.55
N ASN A 2 9.79 0.10 -11.68
CA ASN A 2 9.48 1.52 -11.92
C ASN A 2 10.01 2.42 -10.77
N GLN A 3 10.43 3.66 -11.05
CA GLN A 3 11.00 4.55 -10.04
C GLN A 3 10.04 4.80 -8.88
N ILE A 4 8.74 4.85 -9.17
CA ILE A 4 7.64 4.97 -8.20
C ILE A 4 7.66 3.81 -7.21
N VAL A 5 7.70 2.57 -7.72
CA VAL A 5 7.72 1.35 -6.90
C VAL A 5 8.96 1.31 -6.01
N LYS A 6 10.13 1.71 -6.55
CA LYS A 6 11.38 1.75 -5.78
C LYS A 6 11.32 2.74 -4.63
N ARG A 7 10.80 3.95 -4.85
CA ARG A 7 10.63 4.98 -3.80
C ARG A 7 9.60 4.56 -2.75
N ALA A 8 8.50 3.95 -3.19
CA ALA A 8 7.47 3.47 -2.29
C ALA A 8 7.96 2.33 -1.38
N ILE A 9 8.72 1.38 -1.91
CA ILE A 9 9.34 0.32 -1.11
C ILE A 9 10.31 0.92 -0.08
N VAL A 10 11.15 1.89 -0.47
CA VAL A 10 12.03 2.58 0.48
C VAL A 10 11.23 3.28 1.57
N GLY A 11 10.17 4.01 1.21
CA GLY A 11 9.28 4.66 2.17
C GLY A 11 8.63 3.69 3.15
N GLY A 12 8.17 2.54 2.66
CA GLY A 12 7.61 1.48 3.50
C GLY A 12 8.64 0.86 4.44
N VAL A 13 9.83 0.52 3.93
CA VAL A 13 10.92 -0.05 4.73
C VAL A 13 11.35 0.93 5.83
N VAL A 14 11.56 2.21 5.49
CA VAL A 14 11.90 3.24 6.48
C VAL A 14 10.80 3.35 7.53
N SER A 15 9.53 3.37 7.12
CA SER A 15 8.40 3.45 8.05
C SER A 15 8.32 2.24 8.97
N THR A 16 8.51 1.02 8.45
CA THR A 16 8.59 -0.20 9.25
C THR A 16 9.72 -0.13 10.26
N VAL A 17 10.91 0.32 9.87
CA VAL A 17 12.06 0.44 10.79
C VAL A 17 11.75 1.45 11.90
N VAL A 18 11.17 2.61 11.55
CA VAL A 18 10.78 3.64 12.52
C VAL A 18 9.71 3.10 13.49
N MET A 19 8.67 2.44 12.98
CA MET A 19 7.62 1.84 13.79
C MET A 19 8.16 0.70 14.68
N ALA A 20 8.99 -0.19 14.14
CA ALA A 20 9.61 -1.28 14.88
C ALA A 20 10.50 -0.76 16.01
N THR A 21 11.28 0.30 15.74
CA THR A 21 12.14 0.92 16.75
C THR A 21 11.30 1.61 17.83
N GLY A 22 10.28 2.38 17.44
CA GLY A 22 9.38 3.06 18.37
C GLY A 22 8.61 2.08 19.26
N THR A 23 8.10 0.99 18.68
CA THR A 23 7.41 -0.07 19.42
C THR A 23 8.34 -0.84 20.35
N PHE A 24 9.58 -1.12 19.94
CA PHE A 24 10.57 -1.76 20.80
C PHE A 24 10.95 -0.89 22.00
N ILE A 25 11.18 0.41 21.79
CA ILE A 25 11.48 1.37 22.86
C ILE A 25 10.31 1.44 23.86
N LEU A 26 9.07 1.58 23.36
CA LEU A 26 7.88 1.55 24.22
C LEU A 26 7.77 0.26 25.02
N GLY A 27 8.07 -0.89 24.39
CA GLY A 27 8.07 -2.20 25.04
C GLY A 27 9.07 -2.30 26.20
N GLN A 28 10.25 -1.68 26.08
CA GLN A 28 11.26 -1.63 27.14
C GLN A 28 10.88 -0.68 28.28
N ILE A 29 10.41 0.53 27.95
CA ILE A 29 10.06 1.58 28.94
C ILE A 29 8.91 1.13 29.83
N SER A 30 7.98 0.35 29.29
CA SER A 30 6.76 0.02 30.01
C SER A 30 6.90 -1.15 30.99
N GLY A 31 8.14 -1.62 31.21
CA GLY A 31 8.54 -2.36 32.40
C GLY A 31 7.75 -3.65 32.63
N TYR A 32 7.91 -4.65 31.76
CA TYR A 32 7.50 -6.05 31.95
C TYR A 32 6.08 -6.34 32.50
N LYS A 33 5.17 -5.36 32.57
CA LYS A 33 3.73 -5.55 32.74
C LYS A 33 3.09 -5.83 31.38
N ALA A 34 3.62 -6.85 30.70
CA ALA A 34 3.22 -7.23 29.36
C ALA A 34 1.70 -7.43 29.23
N MET A 35 1.02 -7.88 30.29
CA MET A 35 -0.42 -8.12 30.27
C MET A 35 -1.28 -6.85 30.27
N GLU A 36 -0.89 -5.82 31.04
CA GLU A 36 -1.62 -4.54 31.11
C GLU A 36 -1.42 -3.73 29.82
N LEU A 37 -0.20 -3.79 29.27
CA LEU A 37 0.15 -3.16 28.00
C LEU A 37 -0.43 -3.88 26.80
N LEU A 38 -0.40 -5.22 26.79
CA LEU A 38 -1.05 -6.01 25.75
C LEU A 38 -2.53 -5.68 25.69
N LYS A 39 -3.23 -5.58 26.83
CA LYS A 39 -4.66 -5.25 26.85
C LYS A 39 -4.97 -3.88 26.21
N ASN A 40 -4.16 -2.87 26.52
CA ASN A 40 -4.32 -1.53 25.95
C ASN A 40 -3.82 -1.44 24.49
N SER A 41 -2.77 -2.16 24.13
CA SER A 41 -2.22 -2.19 22.77
C SER A 41 -3.04 -3.03 21.80
N MET A 42 -3.75 -4.06 22.25
CA MET A 42 -4.59 -4.91 21.40
C MET A 42 -5.72 -4.10 20.75
N SER A 43 -6.32 -3.16 21.48
CA SER A 43 -7.29 -2.22 20.91
C SER A 43 -6.66 -1.35 19.80
N GLY A 44 -5.46 -0.81 20.04
CA GLY A 44 -4.73 -0.01 19.06
C GLY A 44 -4.31 -0.80 17.82
N ILE A 45 -3.79 -2.01 17.98
CA ILE A 45 -3.38 -2.88 16.86
C ILE A 45 -4.61 -3.36 16.08
N ASN A 46 -5.72 -3.66 16.74
CA ASN A 46 -6.98 -4.00 16.08
C ASN A 46 -7.51 -2.82 15.26
N MET A 47 -7.45 -1.60 15.80
CA MET A 47 -7.83 -0.39 15.07
C MET A 47 -6.92 -0.19 13.85
N LEU A 48 -5.61 -0.42 13.99
CA LEU A 48 -4.67 -0.38 12.87
C LEU A 48 -5.01 -1.42 11.80
N CYS A 49 -5.25 -2.68 12.17
CA CYS A 49 -5.63 -3.72 11.22
C CYS A 49 -6.93 -3.36 10.48
N ASN A 50 -7.96 -2.90 11.19
CA ASN A 50 -9.21 -2.46 10.58
C ASN A 50 -9.01 -1.26 9.64
N THR A 51 -8.15 -0.31 10.02
CA THR A 51 -7.81 0.84 9.18
C THR A 51 -7.08 0.41 7.91
N VAL A 52 -6.11 -0.52 8.01
CA VAL A 52 -5.40 -1.07 6.87
C VAL A 52 -6.37 -1.81 5.94
N ILE A 53 -7.26 -2.66 6.48
CA ILE A 53 -8.25 -3.41 5.67
C ILE A 53 -9.17 -2.44 4.92
N LEU A 54 -9.77 -1.47 5.63
CA LEU A 54 -10.69 -0.49 5.04
C LEU A 54 -9.98 0.38 4.00
N GLY A 55 -8.82 0.96 4.37
CA GLY A 55 -8.02 1.80 3.49
C GLY A 55 -7.61 1.07 2.21
N SER A 56 -7.04 -0.13 2.35
CA SER A 56 -6.61 -0.95 1.21
C SER A 56 -7.79 -1.30 0.28
N THR A 57 -8.93 -1.69 0.84
CA THR A 57 -10.15 -1.95 0.06
C THR A 57 -10.60 -0.71 -0.73
N THR A 58 -10.52 0.48 -0.13
CA THR A 58 -10.82 1.74 -0.86
C THR A 58 -9.80 2.05 -1.95
N ILE A 59 -8.53 1.73 -1.76
CA ILE A 59 -7.49 1.91 -2.80
C ILE A 59 -7.80 1.03 -4.01
N LEU A 60 -8.18 -0.23 -3.82
CA LEU A 60 -8.62 -1.11 -4.91
C LEU A 60 -9.84 -0.57 -5.65
N ALA A 61 -10.83 -0.07 -4.90
CA ALA A 61 -12.02 0.53 -5.48
C ALA A 61 -11.67 1.76 -6.34
N LEU A 62 -10.86 2.67 -5.82
CA LEU A 62 -10.40 3.86 -6.55
C LEU A 62 -9.57 3.51 -7.79
N MET A 63 -8.73 2.48 -7.70
CA MET A 63 -7.98 1.96 -8.85
C MET A 63 -8.91 1.44 -9.94
N LEU A 64 -9.92 0.64 -9.57
CA LEU A 64 -10.92 0.17 -10.51
C LEU A 64 -11.70 1.33 -11.17
N THR A 65 -12.08 2.35 -10.38
CA THR A 65 -12.71 3.56 -10.89
C THR A 65 -11.82 4.30 -11.89
N LEU A 66 -10.53 4.47 -11.58
CA LEU A 66 -9.57 5.12 -12.46
C LEU A 66 -9.43 4.36 -13.79
N LEU A 67 -9.32 3.02 -13.75
CA LEU A 67 -9.29 2.19 -14.94
C LEU A 67 -10.56 2.30 -15.78
N GLY A 68 -11.73 2.35 -15.11
CA GLY A 68 -13.03 2.53 -15.75
C GLY A 68 -13.16 3.86 -16.49
N LEU A 69 -12.74 4.96 -15.84
CA LEU A 69 -12.75 6.30 -16.44
C LEU A 69 -11.75 6.43 -17.59
N SER A 70 -10.54 5.89 -17.44
CA SER A 70 -9.54 5.96 -18.51
C SER A 70 -10.01 5.30 -19.80
N ARG A 71 -10.69 4.15 -19.71
CA ARG A 71 -11.16 3.43 -20.90
C ARG A 71 -12.20 4.22 -21.70
N SER A 72 -12.89 5.15 -21.07
CA SER A 72 -13.91 6.03 -21.67
C SER A 72 -13.33 7.34 -22.23
N SER A 73 -12.09 7.70 -21.89
CA SER A 73 -11.43 8.94 -22.34
C SER A 73 -10.74 8.73 -23.70
N GLU A 74 -10.65 9.79 -24.52
CA GLU A 74 -9.85 9.77 -25.75
C GLU A 74 -8.35 9.62 -25.46
N SER A 75 -7.89 10.15 -24.31
CA SER A 75 -6.52 9.97 -23.82
C SER A 75 -6.43 8.68 -23.00
N ARG A 76 -5.72 7.71 -23.56
CA ARG A 76 -5.60 6.35 -23.00
C ARG A 76 -4.45 6.30 -22.01
N LEU A 77 -4.65 5.60 -20.90
CA LEU A 77 -3.53 5.20 -20.05
C LEU A 77 -2.57 4.33 -20.87
N THR A 78 -1.27 4.60 -20.76
CA THR A 78 -0.24 3.76 -21.37
C THR A 78 -0.22 2.37 -20.71
N ASP A 79 0.34 1.39 -21.42
CA ASP A 79 0.50 0.03 -20.89
C ASP A 79 1.29 0.00 -19.57
N ARG A 80 2.15 1.00 -19.35
CA ARG A 80 2.90 1.17 -18.11
C ARG A 80 2.04 1.54 -16.92
N HIS A 81 1.10 2.46 -17.08
CA HIS A 81 0.15 2.79 -16.01
C HIS A 81 -0.73 1.59 -15.63
N TYR A 82 -1.14 0.77 -16.60
CA TYR A 82 -1.86 -0.48 -16.31
C TYR A 82 -1.01 -1.47 -15.49
N LYS A 83 0.29 -1.58 -15.79
CA LYS A 83 1.23 -2.40 -15.01
C LYS A 83 1.45 -1.86 -13.59
N ASP A 84 1.51 -0.55 -13.43
CA ASP A 84 1.63 0.08 -12.10
C ASP A 84 0.37 -0.17 -11.26
N VAL A 85 -0.81 0.02 -11.84
CA VAL A 85 -2.10 -0.29 -11.19
C VAL A 85 -2.18 -1.77 -10.79
N LEU A 86 -1.77 -2.68 -11.67
CA LEU A 86 -1.72 -4.12 -11.37
C LEU A 86 -0.75 -4.44 -10.22
N THR A 87 0.39 -3.75 -10.16
CA THR A 87 1.38 -3.92 -9.09
C THR A 87 0.79 -3.45 -7.76
N ILE A 88 0.14 -2.29 -7.74
CA ILE A 88 -0.57 -1.77 -6.56
C ILE A 88 -1.63 -2.77 -6.11
N ALA A 89 -2.48 -3.24 -7.01
CA ALA A 89 -3.57 -4.15 -6.67
C ALA A 89 -3.07 -5.49 -6.08
N LYS A 90 -1.97 -6.03 -6.59
CA LYS A 90 -1.34 -7.23 -6.04
C LYS A 90 -0.78 -6.99 -4.64
N SER A 91 -0.02 -5.91 -4.45
CA SER A 91 0.55 -5.54 -3.15
C SER A 91 -0.53 -5.27 -2.11
N ASP A 92 -1.60 -4.58 -2.50
CA ASP A 92 -2.74 -4.25 -1.65
C ASP A 92 -3.53 -5.50 -1.24
N THR A 93 -3.77 -6.43 -2.16
CA THR A 93 -4.41 -7.72 -1.85
C THR A 93 -3.61 -8.52 -0.83
N ILE A 94 -2.29 -8.59 -0.99
CA ILE A 94 -1.40 -9.27 -0.03
C ILE A 94 -1.50 -8.60 1.36
N LEU A 95 -1.51 -7.27 1.39
CA LEU A 95 -1.60 -6.50 2.62
C LEU A 95 -2.94 -6.73 3.34
N ILE A 96 -4.06 -6.75 2.61
CA ILE A 96 -5.38 -7.06 3.16
C ILE A 96 -5.39 -8.45 3.79
N VAL A 97 -4.90 -9.47 3.07
CA VAL A 97 -4.86 -10.85 3.58
C VAL A 97 -4.01 -10.93 4.85
N ALA A 98 -2.84 -10.30 4.86
CA ALA A 98 -1.98 -10.25 6.04
C ALA A 98 -2.66 -9.52 7.22
N ALA A 99 -3.36 -8.42 6.97
CA ALA A 99 -4.09 -7.67 7.99
C ALA A 99 -5.26 -8.46 8.57
N VAL A 100 -6.03 -9.18 7.73
CA VAL A 100 -7.12 -10.05 8.18
C VAL A 100 -6.60 -11.21 9.03
N ILE A 101 -5.54 -11.90 8.58
CA ILE A 101 -4.94 -13.00 9.34
C ILE A 101 -4.43 -12.48 10.69
N THR A 102 -3.74 -11.35 10.71
CA THR A 102 -3.24 -10.72 11.95
C THR A 102 -4.40 -10.35 12.87
N PHE A 103 -5.43 -9.70 12.35
CA PHE A 103 -6.61 -9.31 13.11
C PHE A 103 -7.29 -10.52 13.75
N LEU A 104 -7.50 -11.60 12.98
CA LEU A 104 -8.06 -12.83 13.53
C LEU A 104 -7.17 -13.42 14.62
N MET A 105 -5.85 -13.45 14.41
CA MET A 105 -4.91 -13.98 15.40
C MET A 105 -4.93 -13.19 16.72
N LEU A 106 -5.05 -11.86 16.64
CA LEU A 106 -5.14 -10.98 17.81
C LEU A 106 -6.49 -11.04 18.52
N ASN A 107 -7.58 -11.35 17.82
CA ASN A 107 -8.90 -11.42 18.43
C ASN A 107 -9.27 -12.82 18.94
N LEU A 108 -8.40 -13.82 18.76
CA LEU A 108 -8.59 -15.12 19.40
C LEU A 108 -8.43 -15.00 20.93
N PRO A 109 -9.35 -15.54 21.74
CA PRO A 109 -9.26 -15.51 23.20
C PRO A 109 -8.22 -16.53 23.70
N ILE A 110 -6.94 -16.23 23.55
CA ILE A 110 -5.82 -17.09 23.99
C ILE A 110 -5.61 -17.03 25.53
N GLY A 111 -6.31 -16.12 26.21
CA GLY A 111 -6.14 -15.83 27.63
C GLY A 111 -7.05 -16.55 28.60
N GLU A 112 -8.02 -17.35 28.11
CA GLU A 112 -8.94 -18.12 28.98
C GLU A 112 -8.48 -19.56 29.26
N SER A 113 -7.40 -20.01 28.63
CA SER A 113 -6.79 -21.29 29.00
C SER A 113 -5.91 -21.11 30.25
N GLU A 114 -6.27 -21.76 31.36
CA GLU A 114 -5.61 -21.64 32.68
C GLU A 114 -4.13 -22.09 32.72
N GLU A 115 -3.54 -22.54 31.60
CA GLU A 115 -2.19 -23.12 31.53
C GLU A 115 -1.12 -22.26 30.84
N VAL A 116 -1.43 -21.03 30.39
CA VAL A 116 -0.45 -20.28 29.58
C VAL A 116 0.56 -19.51 30.42
N GLY A 117 1.79 -20.03 30.49
CA GLY A 117 2.89 -19.38 31.23
C GLY A 117 3.23 -17.96 30.76
N LYS A 118 3.75 -17.12 31.67
CA LYS A 118 4.12 -15.69 31.40
C LYS A 118 4.99 -15.47 30.16
N SER A 119 5.86 -16.42 29.83
CA SER A 119 6.72 -16.33 28.63
C SER A 119 5.90 -16.31 27.33
N TRP A 120 4.73 -16.94 27.30
CA TRP A 120 3.95 -17.04 26.07
C TRP A 120 3.26 -15.70 25.76
N TYR A 121 2.74 -15.02 26.79
CA TYR A 121 2.21 -13.66 26.66
C TYR A 121 3.23 -12.67 26.10
N GLN A 122 4.49 -12.78 26.52
CA GLN A 122 5.56 -11.92 26.03
C GLN A 122 5.83 -12.16 24.54
N THR A 123 5.93 -13.41 24.10
CA THR A 123 6.16 -13.71 22.67
C THR A 123 5.00 -13.22 21.82
N ILE A 124 3.75 -13.45 22.23
CA ILE A 124 2.57 -12.96 21.50
C ILE A 124 2.63 -11.44 21.39
N TYR A 125 2.92 -10.73 22.49
CA TYR A 125 3.05 -9.27 22.48
C TYR A 125 4.08 -8.76 21.46
N PHE A 126 5.30 -9.31 21.45
CA PHE A 126 6.33 -8.89 20.49
C PHE A 126 6.02 -9.30 19.05
N VAL A 127 5.40 -10.46 18.83
CA VAL A 127 4.94 -10.89 17.50
C VAL A 127 3.87 -9.93 16.97
N SER A 128 2.90 -9.55 17.81
CA SER A 128 1.84 -8.60 17.47
C SER A 128 2.39 -7.23 17.10
N LEU A 129 3.39 -6.73 17.85
CA LEU A 129 4.07 -5.46 17.54
C LEU A 129 4.86 -5.54 16.22
N GLY A 130 5.53 -6.66 15.97
CA GLY A 130 6.23 -6.91 14.71
C GLY A 130 5.27 -6.90 13.53
N MET A 131 4.15 -7.62 13.63
CA MET A 131 3.11 -7.64 12.61
C MET A 131 2.49 -6.26 12.40
N ALA A 132 2.19 -5.51 13.47
CA ALA A 132 1.67 -4.15 13.37
C ALA A 132 2.62 -3.21 12.61
N SER A 133 3.93 -3.30 12.88
CA SER A 133 4.95 -2.48 12.21
C SER A 133 5.12 -2.84 10.73
N LEU A 134 5.02 -4.13 10.40
CA LEU A 134 5.03 -4.61 9.01
C LEU A 134 3.77 -4.15 8.25
N LEU A 135 2.60 -4.29 8.85
CA LEU A 135 1.33 -3.83 8.26
C LEU A 135 1.31 -2.32 8.07
N GLY A 136 1.78 -1.55 9.05
CA GLY A 136 1.85 -0.09 8.96
C GLY A 136 2.79 0.40 7.86
N GLY A 137 4.01 -0.14 7.78
CA GLY A 137 4.94 0.23 6.72
C GLY A 137 4.52 -0.28 5.34
N GLY A 138 3.94 -1.48 5.26
CA GLY A 138 3.34 -2.01 4.03
C GLY A 138 2.21 -1.13 3.52
N PHE A 139 1.34 -0.65 4.41
CA PHE A 139 0.27 0.28 4.06
C PHE A 139 0.80 1.61 3.52
N ILE A 140 1.82 2.17 4.17
CA ILE A 140 2.48 3.40 3.68
C ILE A 140 3.11 3.18 2.30
N ALA A 141 3.74 2.03 2.05
CA ALA A 141 4.27 1.72 0.72
C ALA A 141 3.17 1.71 -0.34
N VAL A 142 2.03 1.06 -0.09
CA VAL A 142 0.92 1.04 -1.03
C VAL A 142 0.37 2.44 -1.30
N VAL A 143 0.19 3.25 -0.25
CA VAL A 143 -0.25 4.65 -0.38
C VAL A 143 0.74 5.48 -1.22
N MET A 144 2.04 5.28 -1.03
CA MET A 144 3.07 5.96 -1.82
C MET A 144 3.06 5.53 -3.29
N MET A 145 2.85 4.23 -3.58
CA MET A 145 2.69 3.76 -4.96
C MET A 145 1.46 4.38 -5.61
N LEU A 146 0.33 4.39 -4.91
CA LEU A 146 -0.92 5.04 -5.34
C LEU A 146 -0.68 6.52 -5.69
N TYR A 147 -0.05 7.27 -4.80
CA TYR A 147 0.23 8.69 -5.02
C TYR A 147 1.09 8.92 -6.28
N GLY A 148 2.13 8.12 -6.47
CA GLY A 148 2.97 8.19 -7.66
C GLY A 148 2.20 7.89 -8.95
N THR A 149 1.43 6.82 -8.96
CA THR A 149 0.61 6.45 -10.14
C THR A 149 -0.43 7.52 -10.45
N VAL A 150 -1.17 8.02 -9.46
CA VAL A 150 -2.17 9.09 -9.66
C VAL A 150 -1.52 10.36 -10.17
N THR A 151 -0.36 10.74 -9.62
CA THR A 151 0.37 11.94 -10.04
C THR A 151 0.85 11.81 -11.48
N ASN A 152 1.40 10.66 -11.89
CA ASN A 152 1.80 10.44 -13.28
C ASN A 152 0.60 10.49 -14.21
N VAL A 153 -0.54 9.90 -13.84
CA VAL A 153 -1.77 10.00 -14.63
C VAL A 153 -2.23 11.46 -14.76
N ILE A 154 -2.26 12.24 -13.68
CA ILE A 154 -2.69 13.64 -13.74
C ILE A 154 -1.73 14.50 -14.57
N LEU A 155 -0.42 14.34 -14.41
CA LEU A 155 0.56 15.15 -15.14
C LEU A 155 0.58 14.83 -16.64
N ILE A 156 0.56 13.53 -17.00
CA ILE A 156 0.67 13.06 -18.37
C ILE A 156 -0.69 13.17 -19.09
N VAL A 157 -1.74 12.56 -18.52
CA VAL A 157 -3.07 12.47 -19.15
C VAL A 157 -3.88 13.76 -18.92
N GLY A 158 -3.76 14.37 -17.74
CA GLY A 158 -4.56 15.54 -17.36
C GLY A 158 -3.96 16.87 -17.81
N LEU A 159 -2.67 17.08 -17.59
CA LEU A 159 -1.99 18.37 -17.79
C LEU A 159 -1.05 18.40 -19.01
N ASN A 160 -0.83 17.26 -19.67
CA ASN A 160 0.06 17.09 -20.83
C ASN A 160 1.47 17.70 -20.63
N MET A 161 1.98 17.63 -19.39
CA MET A 161 3.30 18.13 -19.04
C MET A 161 4.35 17.05 -19.30
N LYS A 162 5.30 17.33 -20.19
CA LYS A 162 6.37 16.38 -20.57
C LYS A 162 7.65 16.53 -19.75
N GLU A 163 7.85 17.69 -19.10
CA GLU A 163 9.02 17.96 -18.26
C GLU A 163 8.63 17.99 -16.78
N HIS A 164 8.65 16.84 -16.10
CA HIS A 164 8.47 16.77 -14.65
C HIS A 164 9.42 15.73 -14.03
N PRO A 165 10.08 15.98 -12.87
CA PRO A 165 11.04 15.05 -12.24
C PRO A 165 10.49 13.65 -11.85
N LEU A 166 9.20 13.41 -12.03
CA LEU A 166 8.53 12.14 -11.74
C LEU A 166 8.17 11.37 -13.02
N ILE A 167 8.32 11.99 -14.18
CA ILE A 167 8.09 11.43 -15.51
C ILE A 167 9.46 11.01 -16.04
N SER A 168 9.60 9.77 -16.47
CA SER A 168 10.82 9.31 -17.15
C SER A 168 10.74 9.58 -18.64
N ASP A 169 11.87 9.80 -19.31
CA ASP A 169 11.92 10.03 -20.77
C ASP A 169 11.25 8.88 -21.57
N GLU A 170 11.39 7.64 -21.10
CA GLU A 170 10.67 6.46 -21.63
C GLU A 170 9.13 6.63 -21.61
N GLU A 171 8.58 7.31 -20.59
CA GLU A 171 7.13 7.52 -20.46
C GLU A 171 6.63 8.60 -21.43
N VAL A 172 7.48 9.57 -21.78
CA VAL A 172 7.15 10.60 -22.78
C VAL A 172 7.14 9.99 -24.17
N GLU A 173 8.15 9.19 -24.52
CA GLU A 173 8.22 8.49 -25.82
C GLU A 173 7.04 7.52 -26.03
N GLU A 174 6.66 6.73 -25.02
CA GLU A 174 5.52 5.80 -25.11
C GLU A 174 4.20 6.54 -25.38
N VAL A 175 3.99 7.72 -24.79
CA VAL A 175 2.78 8.52 -25.00
C VAL A 175 2.77 9.12 -26.41
N GLU A 176 3.89 9.67 -26.87
CA GLU A 176 3.99 10.21 -28.23
C GLU A 176 3.75 9.14 -29.30
N GLU A 177 4.29 7.93 -29.11
CA GLU A 177 4.07 6.81 -30.03
C GLU A 177 2.59 6.36 -30.05
N GLN A 178 1.90 6.43 -28.91
CA GLN A 178 0.47 6.12 -28.83
C GLN A 178 -0.41 7.21 -29.46
N GLU A 179 -0.08 8.50 -29.27
CA GLU A 179 -0.75 9.63 -29.91
C GLU A 179 -0.60 9.56 -31.44
N ALA A 180 0.61 9.25 -31.94
CA ALA A 180 0.87 9.06 -33.37
C ALA A 180 0.05 7.90 -33.95
N LYS A 181 0.03 6.74 -33.28
CA LYS A 181 -0.79 5.58 -33.68
C LYS A 181 -2.29 5.87 -33.65
N GLN A 182 -2.76 6.70 -32.72
CA GLN A 182 -4.17 7.13 -32.67
C GLN A 182 -4.53 8.06 -33.82
N GLN A 183 -3.65 9.01 -34.19
CA GLN A 183 -3.84 9.89 -35.33
C GLN A 183 -3.92 9.10 -36.63
N GLU A 184 -2.99 8.17 -36.87
CA GLU A 184 -3.02 7.28 -38.05
C GLU A 184 -4.31 6.43 -38.12
N ARG A 185 -4.85 6.01 -36.97
CA ARG A 185 -6.09 5.23 -36.89
C ARG A 185 -7.33 6.07 -37.16
N LYS A 186 -7.34 7.34 -36.74
CA LYS A 186 -8.41 8.30 -37.06
C LYS A 186 -8.40 8.63 -38.56
N GLU A 187 -7.22 8.81 -39.15
CA GLU A 187 -7.09 9.06 -40.60
C GLU A 187 -7.54 7.85 -41.45
N LYS A 188 -7.19 6.62 -41.07
CA LYS A 188 -7.64 5.39 -41.77
C LYS A 188 -9.13 5.10 -41.70
N ASN A 189 -9.85 5.62 -40.70
CA ASN A 189 -11.30 5.44 -40.56
C ASN A 189 -12.11 6.57 -41.24
N THR A 190 -11.43 7.57 -41.83
CA THR A 190 -12.08 8.71 -42.51
C THR A 190 -12.13 8.51 -44.04
N PHE A 191 -11.61 7.40 -44.56
CA PHE A 191 -11.66 6.99 -45.97
C PHE A 191 -12.54 5.75 -46.17
#